data_AF-A0A0C9YFQ9-F1
#
_entry.id   AF-A0A0C9YFQ9-F1
#
_cell.length_a   1.000
_cell.length_b   1.000
_cell.length_c   1.000
_cell.angle_alpha   90.00
_cell.angle_beta   90.00
_cell.angle_gamma   90.00
#
_symmetry.space_group_name_H-M   'P 1'
#
loop_
_entity.id
_entity.type
_entity.pdbx_description
1 polymer ?
#
loop_
_entity_poly.entity_id
_entity_poly.type
_entity_poly.pdbx_seq_one_letter_code
_entity_poly.pdbx_strand_id
1 'polypeptide(L)'
;MDEDEQRALEEDATGKILWLFWCGICAEVEELLRKVADLIRREEMMKYALQHIRGLQSEVDPSDDQVHLRRIMLDAEANTSKYQLWLEARAIGQAKFSGTNRGTLTLDTHGRTPSTSRQALSTSVA
;
A
#
# COMPACT_ATOMS: atom_id res chain seq x y z
N MET A 1 -17.32 -2.93 7.79
CA MET A 1 -16.02 -2.40 7.36
C MET A 1 -15.67 -3.13 6.07
N ASP A 2 -15.17 -2.42 5.07
CA ASP A 2 -14.68 -3.08 3.86
C ASP A 2 -13.43 -3.90 4.22
N GLU A 3 -13.28 -5.11 3.69
CA GLU A 3 -12.11 -5.97 3.96
C GLU A 3 -10.83 -5.29 3.48
N ASP A 4 -10.91 -4.53 2.39
CA ASP A 4 -9.79 -3.76 1.85
C ASP A 4 -9.41 -2.57 2.73
N GLU A 5 -10.42 -1.94 3.35
CA GLU A 5 -10.23 -0.86 4.31
C GLU A 5 -9.53 -1.37 5.56
N GLN A 6 -10.00 -2.48 6.12
CA GLN A 6 -9.40 -3.10 7.30
C GLN A 6 -7.97 -3.55 7.03
N ARG A 7 -7.72 -4.20 5.89
CA ARG A 7 -6.38 -4.62 5.51
C ARG A 7 -5.41 -3.46 5.34
N ALA A 8 -5.84 -2.35 4.71
CA ALA A 8 -4.99 -1.16 4.57
C ALA A 8 -4.63 -0.54 5.93
N LEU A 9 -5.57 -0.53 6.89
CA LEU A 9 -5.33 -0.05 8.24
C LEU A 9 -4.35 -0.95 9.00
N GLU A 10 -4.53 -2.27 8.89
CA GLU A 10 -3.64 -3.27 9.51
C GLU A 10 -2.22 -3.20 8.94
N GLU A 11 -2.08 -3.08 7.62
CA GLU A 11 -0.79 -2.91 6.94
C GLU A 11 -0.07 -1.64 7.43
N ASP A 12 -0.76 -0.50 7.51
CA ASP A 12 -0.17 0.76 7.99
C ASP A 12 0.25 0.67 9.46
N ALA A 13 -0.57 0.07 10.32
CA ALA A 13 -0.25 -0.12 11.73
C ALA A 13 0.95 -1.06 11.91
N THR A 14 0.96 -2.18 11.19
CA THR A 14 2.04 -3.16 11.20
C THR A 14 3.34 -2.54 10.70
N GLY A 15 3.30 -1.81 9.58
CA GLY A 15 4.45 -1.11 9.03
C GLY A 15 5.08 -0.14 10.04
N LYS A 16 4.26 0.69 10.72
CA LYS A 16 4.74 1.62 11.76
C LYS A 16 5.37 0.90 12.95
N ILE A 17 4.78 -0.20 13.42
CA ILE A 17 5.32 -1.00 14.53
C ILE A 17 6.67 -1.59 14.13
N LEU A 18 6.74 -2.24 12.97
CA LEU A 18 7.98 -2.85 12.46
C LEU A 18 9.07 -1.80 12.24
N TRP A 19 8.72 -0.62 11.70
CA TRP A 19 9.65 0.46 11.51
C TRP A 19 10.23 0.98 12.84
N LEU A 20 9.40 1.17 13.87
CA LEU A 20 9.88 1.57 15.20
C LEU A 20 10.86 0.57 15.80
N PHE A 21 10.57 -0.73 15.71
CA PHE A 21 11.49 -1.77 16.17
C PHE A 21 12.78 -1.79 15.36
N TRP A 22 12.69 -1.64 14.04
CA TRP A 22 13.86 -1.56 13.17
C TRP A 22 14.76 -0.37 13.54
N CYS A 23 14.20 0.83 13.74
CA CYS A 23 14.95 1.99 14.21
C CYS A 23 15.66 1.74 15.56
N GLY A 24 14.96 1.09 16.50
CA GLY A 24 15.55 0.73 17.80
C GLY A 24 16.74 -0.21 17.65
N ILE A 25 16.58 -1.28 16.86
CA ILE A 25 17.65 -2.25 16.58
C ILE A 25 18.83 -1.56 15.88
N CYS A 26 18.57 -0.71 14.87
CA CYS A 26 19.62 0.04 14.19
C CYS A 26 20.44 0.89 15.17
N ALA A 27 19.78 1.61 16.08
CA ALA A 27 20.47 2.44 17.08
C ALA A 27 21.35 1.59 18.02
N GLU A 28 20.85 0.45 18.49
CA GLU A 28 21.62 -0.48 19.34
C GLU A 28 22.82 -1.07 18.59
N VAL A 29 22.63 -1.51 17.34
CA VAL A 29 23.70 -2.06 16.49
C VAL A 29 24.76 -1.01 16.21
N GLU A 30 24.39 0.24 15.92
CA GLU A 30 25.33 1.34 15.73
C GLU A 30 26.16 1.64 16.98
N GLU A 31 25.54 1.60 18.17
CA GLU A 31 26.26 1.75 19.43
C GLU A 31 27.25 0.61 19.67
N LEU A 32 26.82 -0.63 19.45
CA LEU A 32 27.67 -1.80 19.61
C LEU A 32 28.82 -1.80 18.59
N LEU A 33 28.54 -1.44 17.34
CA LEU A 33 29.54 -1.31 16.29
C LEU A 33 30.60 -0.29 16.67
N ARG A 34 30.21 0.84 17.26
CA ARG A 34 31.14 1.87 17.75
C ARG A 34 32.04 1.32 18.87
N LYS A 35 31.47 0.58 19.83
CA LYS A 35 32.24 -0.07 20.91
C LYS A 35 33.23 -1.09 20.35
N VAL A 36 32.80 -1.93 19.41
CA VAL A 36 33.65 -2.94 18.75
C VAL A 36 34.76 -2.27 17.93
N ALA A 37 34.46 -1.20 17.19
CA ALA A 37 35.45 -0.45 16.43
C ALA A 37 36.51 0.18 17.34
N ASP A 38 36.12 0.73 18.49
CA ASP A 38 37.06 1.26 19.48
C ASP A 38 37.94 0.17 20.09
N LEU A 39 37.40 -1.04 20.32
CA LEU A 39 38.18 -2.19 20.78
C LEU A 39 39.19 -2.65 19.71
N ILE A 40 38.76 -2.80 18.45
CA ILE A 40 39.64 -3.17 17.33
C ILE A 40 40.72 -2.11 17.07
N ARG A 41 40.44 -0.84 17.35
CA ARG A 41 41.45 0.23 17.24
C ARG A 41 42.48 0.17 18.37
N ARG A 42 42.10 -0.35 19.54
CA ARG A 42 42.96 -0.47 20.72
C ARG A 42 43.78 -1.76 20.74
N GLU A 43 43.21 -2.87 20.29
CA GLU A 43 43.88 -4.15 20.09
C GLU A 43 44.21 -4.31 18.60
N GLU A 44 45.47 -4.50 18.21
CA GLU A 44 45.92 -4.71 16.83
C GLU A 44 45.35 -5.99 16.12
N MET A 45 44.17 -6.50 16.52
CA MET A 45 43.43 -7.65 15.97
C MET A 45 42.73 -7.38 14.62
N MET A 46 43.22 -6.41 13.85
CA MET A 46 42.53 -5.79 12.71
C MET A 46 42.30 -6.71 11.50
N LYS A 47 43.04 -7.83 11.37
CA LYS A 47 42.99 -8.67 10.16
C LYS A 47 41.93 -9.78 10.16
N TYR A 48 41.46 -10.25 11.31
CA TYR A 48 40.58 -11.44 11.38
C TYR A 48 39.10 -11.12 11.64
N ALA A 49 38.80 -10.02 12.35
CA ALA A 49 37.43 -9.67 12.73
C ALA A 49 36.55 -9.24 11.53
N LEU A 50 37.13 -8.50 10.57
CA LEU A 50 36.40 -8.02 9.39
C LEU A 50 36.00 -9.14 8.42
N GLN A 51 36.75 -10.26 8.39
CA GLN A 51 36.42 -11.41 7.55
C GLN A 51 35.18 -12.18 8.03
N HIS A 52 34.89 -12.18 9.33
CA HIS A 52 33.74 -12.88 9.89
C HIS A 52 32.42 -12.12 9.67
N ILE A 53 32.45 -10.78 9.73
CA ILE A 53 31.26 -9.95 9.54
C ILE A 53 30.72 -10.03 8.10
N ARG A 54 31.62 -10.18 7.12
CA ARG A 54 31.25 -10.27 5.69
C ARG A 54 30.39 -11.50 5.34
N GLY A 55 30.42 -12.55 6.17
CA GLY A 55 29.67 -13.80 5.93
C GLY A 55 28.20 -13.77 6.33
N LEU A 56 27.71 -12.71 6.98
CA LEU A 56 26.33 -12.62 7.45
C LEU A 56 25.35 -12.05 6.41
N GLN A 57 25.84 -11.58 5.25
CA GLN A 57 24.99 -11.24 4.12
C GLN A 57 24.56 -12.53 3.42
N SER A 58 23.53 -13.17 3.99
CA SER A 58 22.89 -14.32 3.41
C SER A 58 22.14 -13.88 2.14
N GLU A 59 22.58 -14.37 0.99
CA GLU A 59 21.99 -14.16 -0.33
C GLU A 59 20.75 -15.07 -0.48
N VAL A 60 19.77 -14.90 0.41
CA VAL A 60 18.50 -15.63 0.36
C VAL A 60 17.51 -14.80 -0.44
N ASP A 61 16.99 -15.39 -1.51
CA ASP A 61 15.86 -14.85 -2.26
C ASP A 61 14.68 -14.66 -1.30
N PRO A 62 14.18 -13.42 -1.11
CA PRO A 62 13.14 -13.18 -0.13
C PRO A 62 11.84 -13.84 -0.56
N SER A 63 11.18 -14.55 0.37
CA SER A 63 9.83 -15.06 0.15
C SER A 63 8.84 -13.90 -0.12
N ASP A 64 7.69 -14.21 -0.72
CA ASP A 64 6.64 -13.22 -0.99
C ASP A 64 6.23 -12.44 0.28
N ASP A 65 6.09 -13.14 1.41
CA ASP A 65 5.83 -12.52 2.71
C ASP A 65 6.92 -11.53 3.11
N GLN A 66 8.21 -11.85 2.87
CA GLN A 66 9.30 -10.93 3.16
C GLN A 66 9.27 -9.71 2.24
N VAL A 67 8.91 -9.88 0.97
CA VAL A 67 8.74 -8.77 0.03
C VAL A 67 7.60 -7.86 0.49
N HIS A 68 6.47 -8.43 0.90
CA HIS A 68 5.33 -7.69 1.42
C HIS A 68 5.68 -6.93 2.71
N LEU A 69 6.34 -7.59 3.68
CA LEU A 69 6.78 -6.97 4.92
C LEU A 69 7.75 -5.80 4.67
N ARG A 70 8.71 -5.99 3.75
CA ARG A 70 9.63 -4.91 3.36
C ARG A 70 8.90 -3.74 2.73
N ARG A 71 7.87 -3.99 1.92
CA ARG A 71 7.04 -2.93 1.32
C ARG A 71 6.34 -2.11 2.40
N ILE A 72 5.60 -2.73 3.31
CA ILE A 72 4.86 -2.00 4.34
C ILE A 72 5.78 -1.25 5.31
N MET A 73 6.99 -1.77 5.55
CA MET A 73 8.03 -1.06 6.32
C MET A 73 8.54 0.17 5.58
N LEU A 74 8.80 0.06 4.27
CA LEU A 74 9.26 1.17 3.44
C LEU A 74 8.20 2.27 3.33
N ASP A 75 6.92 1.89 3.22
CA ASP A 75 5.82 2.85 3.21
C ASP A 75 5.76 3.62 4.55
N ALA A 76 5.96 2.92 5.67
CA ALA A 76 6.03 3.54 7.00
C ALA A 76 7.23 4.48 7.16
N GLU A 77 8.41 4.09 6.64
CA GLU A 77 9.60 4.96 6.59
C GLU A 77 9.32 6.24 5.80
N ALA A 78 8.70 6.12 4.63
CA ALA A 78 8.28 7.26 3.80
C ALA A 78 7.05 8.00 4.36
N ASN A 79 6.53 7.61 5.53
CA ASN A 79 5.31 8.13 6.13
C ASN A 79 4.11 8.15 5.15
N THR A 80 4.06 7.15 4.27
CA THR A 80 2.98 6.91 3.33
C THR A 80 1.97 5.96 3.98
N SER A 81 0.70 6.36 4.01
CA SER A 81 -0.40 5.58 4.61
C SER A 81 -1.37 5.15 3.52
N LYS A 82 -1.45 3.85 3.28
CA LYS A 82 -2.38 3.29 2.30
C LYS A 82 -3.83 3.49 2.74
N TYR A 83 -4.09 3.42 4.03
CA TYR A 83 -5.41 3.71 4.60
C TYR A 83 -5.84 5.16 4.34
N GLN A 84 -4.94 6.12 4.57
CA GLN A 84 -5.21 7.53 4.30
C GLN A 84 -5.48 7.78 2.81
N LEU A 85 -4.67 7.19 1.93
CA LEU A 85 -4.88 7.26 0.48
C LEU A 85 -6.22 6.65 0.05
N TRP A 86 -6.64 5.55 0.67
CA TRP A 86 -7.93 4.94 0.42
C TRP A 86 -9.09 5.84 0.85
N LEU A 87 -9.00 6.45 2.03
CA LEU A 87 -9.99 7.41 2.52
C LEU A 87 -10.13 8.63 1.59
N GLU A 88 -9.00 9.16 1.13
CA GLU A 88 -8.97 10.28 0.19
C GLU A 88 -9.60 9.92 -1.16
N ALA A 89 -9.23 8.77 -1.72
CA ALA A 89 -9.80 8.27 -2.96
C ALA A 89 -11.32 8.05 -2.86
N ARG A 90 -11.79 7.51 -1.73
CA ARG A 90 -13.21 7.33 -1.44
C ARG A 90 -13.95 8.66 -1.35
N ALA A 91 -13.40 9.64 -0.64
CA ALA A 91 -13.97 10.97 -0.53
C ALA A 91 -14.09 11.66 -1.90
N ILE A 92 -13.04 11.57 -2.73
CA ILE A 92 -13.03 12.10 -4.10
C ILE A 92 -14.09 11.39 -4.97
N GLY A 93 -14.18 10.07 -4.87
CA GLY A 93 -15.19 9.28 -5.58
C GLY A 93 -16.61 9.73 -5.25
N GLN A 94 -16.94 9.86 -3.97
CA GLN A 94 -18.27 10.29 -3.53
C GLN A 94 -18.61 11.71 -3.95
N ALA A 95 -17.65 12.65 -3.86
CA ALA A 95 -17.84 14.02 -4.31
C ALA A 95 -18.23 14.09 -5.80
N LYS A 96 -17.56 13.30 -6.66
CA LYS A 96 -17.83 13.24 -8.10
C LYS A 96 -19.26 12.79 -8.44
N PHE A 97 -19.85 11.88 -7.65
CA PHE A 97 -21.22 11.39 -7.89
C PHE A 97 -22.30 12.22 -7.18
N SER A 98 -21.95 12.98 -6.13
CA SER A 98 -22.89 13.88 -5.45
C SER A 98 -23.21 15.18 -6.23
N GLY A 99 -22.39 15.54 -7.23
CA GLY A 99 -22.53 16.79 -7.99
C GLY A 99 -23.58 16.80 -9.11
N THR A 100 -24.14 15.64 -9.48
CA THR A 100 -24.94 15.51 -10.72
C THR A 100 -26.46 15.38 -10.49
N ASN A 101 -26.94 15.22 -9.26
CA ASN A 101 -28.38 15.11 -8.97
C ASN A 101 -28.97 16.40 -8.39
N ARG A 102 -28.70 17.56 -9.01
CA ARG A 102 -29.42 18.80 -8.70
C ARG A 102 -29.97 19.46 -9.96
N GLY A 103 -31.12 18.95 -10.38
CA GLY A 103 -32.19 19.75 -10.97
C GLY A 103 -32.16 19.95 -12.49
N THR A 104 -32.74 18.99 -13.22
CA THR A 104 -33.54 19.31 -14.41
C THR A 104 -34.79 18.44 -14.41
N LEU A 105 -35.72 18.72 -13.49
CA LEU A 105 -37.14 18.46 -13.73
C LEU A 105 -37.63 19.58 -14.65
N THR A 106 -37.31 19.51 -15.94
CA THR A 106 -38.09 20.25 -16.95
C THR A 106 -39.32 19.41 -17.24
N LEU A 107 -40.33 19.70 -16.43
CA LEU A 107 -41.72 19.48 -16.77
C LEU A 107 -41.98 20.14 -18.13
N ASP A 108 -42.16 19.37 -19.19
CA ASP A 108 -42.83 19.85 -20.39
C ASP A 108 -43.70 18.77 -21.04
N THR A 109 -44.99 18.92 -20.72
CA THR A 109 -46.08 19.05 -21.69
C THR A 109 -46.47 17.82 -22.52
N HIS A 110 -47.58 17.25 -22.08
CA HIS A 110 -48.58 16.45 -22.80
C HIS A 110 -48.66 16.73 -24.33
N GLY A 111 -48.43 15.68 -25.13
CA GLY A 111 -48.76 15.61 -26.55
C GLY A 111 -49.20 14.19 -26.93
N ARG A 112 -50.46 14.06 -27.31
CA ARG A 112 -51.28 12.85 -27.44
C ARG A 112 -51.06 12.10 -28.78
N THR A 113 -50.67 10.81 -28.70
CA THR A 113 -51.03 9.57 -29.50
C THR A 113 -51.22 9.63 -31.03
N PRO A 114 -51.42 8.48 -31.73
CA PRO A 114 -50.67 7.21 -31.80
C PRO A 114 -50.35 6.85 -33.28
N SER A 115 -49.42 5.93 -33.56
CA SER A 115 -49.45 5.24 -34.86
C SER A 115 -49.01 3.79 -34.76
N THR A 116 -49.98 2.94 -35.03
CA THR A 116 -49.96 1.49 -35.25
C THR A 116 -49.20 1.16 -36.53
N SER A 117 -48.49 0.02 -36.55
CA SER A 117 -48.64 -1.05 -37.58
C SER A 117 -47.32 -1.77 -37.92
N ARG A 118 -47.33 -3.09 -37.62
CA ARG A 118 -46.77 -4.24 -38.39
C ARG A 118 -45.23 -4.29 -38.57
N GLN A 119 -44.57 -5.43 -38.70
CA GLN A 119 -44.85 -6.87 -38.60
C GLN A 119 -43.47 -7.56 -38.49
N ALA A 120 -43.48 -8.79 -37.99
CA ALA A 120 -42.32 -9.66 -37.82
C ALA A 120 -41.48 -9.86 -39.09
N LEU A 121 -40.18 -10.11 -38.92
CA LEU A 121 -39.44 -11.01 -39.79
C LEU A 121 -38.36 -11.74 -38.97
N SER A 122 -38.58 -13.04 -38.78
CA SER A 122 -37.53 -14.00 -38.39
C SER A 122 -36.74 -14.39 -39.62
N THR A 123 -35.42 -14.55 -39.49
CA THR A 123 -34.67 -15.54 -40.27
C THR A 123 -33.42 -15.96 -39.50
N SER A 124 -33.40 -17.25 -39.17
CA SER A 124 -32.23 -18.03 -38.81
C SER A 124 -31.66 -18.60 -40.11
N VAL A 125 -30.35 -18.60 -40.30
CA VAL A 125 -29.67 -19.52 -41.23
C VAL A 125 -28.36 -19.97 -40.58
N ALA A 126 -28.09 -21.26 -40.76
CA ALA A 126 -27.12 -22.14 -40.12
C ALA A 126 -25.63 -21.73 -40.25
#